data_AF-A0A9W6PR33-F1
#
_entry.id   AF-A0A9W6PR33-F1
#
_cell.length_a   1.000
_cell.length_b   1.000
_cell.length_c   1.000
_cell.angle_alpha   90.00
_cell.angle_beta   90.00
_cell.angle_gamma   90.00
#
_symmetry.space_group_name_H-M   'P 1'
#
loop_
_entity.id
_entity.type
_entity.pdbx_description
1 polymer ?
#
loop_
_entity_poly.entity_id
_entity_poly.type
_entity_poly.pdbx_seq_one_letter_code
_entity_poly.pdbx_strand_id
1 'polypeptide(L)' 'MLAGTVPTLFAAGEDDGRFPATARQLHDTAVTPVKQLELYPGGNHGAALLADGALPDVRAFLAAHAPARG' A
#
# COMPACT_ATOMS: atom_id res chain seq x y z
N MET A 1 -2.02 9.47 -12.62
CA MET A 1 -1.35 10.22 -11.53
C MET A 1 -2.30 10.22 -10.35
N LEU A 2 -1.85 9.77 -9.18
CA LEU A 2 -2.63 9.90 -7.94
C LEU A 2 -2.22 11.22 -7.28
N ALA A 3 -3.14 12.17 -7.16
CA ALA A 3 -2.88 13.48 -6.55
C ALA A 3 -3.97 13.79 -5.52
N GLY A 4 -3.57 14.25 -4.34
CA GLY A 4 -4.52 14.57 -3.27
C GLY A 4 -3.86 14.72 -1.91
N THR A 5 -4.70 14.96 -0.90
CA THR A 5 -4.27 15.13 0.50
C THR A 5 -4.42 13.85 1.32
N VAL A 6 -4.94 12.77 0.75
CA VAL A 6 -5.20 11.52 1.44
C VAL A 6 -3.88 10.73 1.60
N PRO A 7 -3.49 10.34 2.82
CA PRO A 7 -2.39 9.42 3.04
C PRO A 7 -2.60 8.12 2.27
N THR A 8 -1.60 7.67 1.52
CA THR A 8 -1.72 6.48 0.66
C THR A 8 -0.66 5.43 0.97
N LEU A 9 -1.09 4.19 1.21
CA LEU A 9 -0.22 3.01 1.27
C LEU A 9 -0.35 2.23 -0.04
N PHE A 10 0.77 2.02 -0.73
CA PHE A 10 0.88 1.13 -1.89
C PHE A 10 1.45 -0.21 -1.42
N ALA A 11 0.76 -1.31 -1.72
CA ALA A 11 1.14 -2.64 -1.27
C ALA A 11 1.01 -3.66 -2.40
N ALA A 12 1.97 -4.56 -2.55
CA ALA A 12 1.91 -5.68 -3.50
C ALA A 12 2.79 -6.86 -3.04
N GLY A 13 2.48 -8.07 -3.53
CA GLY A 13 3.39 -9.21 -3.40
C GLY A 13 4.57 -9.08 -4.38
N GLU A 14 5.76 -9.51 -3.96
CA GLU A 14 6.98 -9.49 -4.78
C GLU A 14 6.87 -10.35 -6.05
N ASP A 15 6.12 -11.45 -5.96
CA ASP A 15 5.89 -12.41 -7.05
C ASP A 15 4.49 -12.26 -7.71
N ASP A 16 3.75 -11.18 -7.41
CA ASP A 16 2.43 -10.89 -8.00
C ASP A 16 2.56 -10.28 -9.41
N GLY A 17 3.33 -10.97 -10.27
CA GLY A 17 3.57 -10.60 -11.67
C GLY A 17 4.00 -9.14 -11.85
N ARG A 18 3.14 -8.34 -12.49
CA ARG A 18 3.43 -6.91 -12.79
C ARG A 18 3.09 -5.95 -11.66
N PHE A 19 2.34 -6.40 -10.65
CA PHE A 19 1.83 -5.54 -9.59
C PHE A 19 2.90 -4.91 -8.69
N PRO A 20 4.03 -5.56 -8.32
CA PRO A 20 5.07 -4.88 -7.55
C PRO A 20 5.72 -3.72 -8.31
N ALA A 21 5.97 -3.90 -9.61
CA ALA A 21 6.46 -2.82 -10.47
C ALA A 21 5.42 -1.69 -10.63
N THR A 22 4.14 -2.05 -10.74
CA THR A 22 3.04 -1.09 -10.82
C THR A 22 2.89 -0.30 -9.51
N ALA A 23 3.00 -0.96 -8.35
CA ALA A 23 2.95 -0.32 -7.03
C ALA A 23 4.10 0.70 -6.86
N ARG A 24 5.32 0.34 -7.26
CA ARG A 24 6.48 1.26 -7.32
C ARG A 24 6.18 2.46 -8.21
N GLN A 25 5.71 2.23 -9.44
CA GLN A 25 5.40 3.31 -10.37
C GLN A 25 4.30 4.26 -9.84
N LEU A 26 3.26 3.71 -9.22
CA LEU A 26 2.19 4.51 -8.62
C LEU A 26 2.72 5.33 -7.44
N HIS A 27 3.53 4.73 -6.57
CA HIS A 27 4.20 5.43 -5.47
C HIS A 27 5.07 6.58 -5.98
N ASP A 28 5.92 6.33 -6.99
CA ASP A 28 6.86 7.32 -7.52
C ASP A 28 6.13 8.51 -8.16
N THR A 29 5.02 8.24 -8.86
CA THR A 29 4.21 9.27 -9.52
C THR A 29 3.15 9.91 -8.63
N ALA A 30 2.94 9.41 -7.40
CA ALA A 30 1.96 9.95 -6.48
C ALA A 30 2.42 11.30 -5.88
N VAL A 31 1.50 12.27 -5.92
CA VAL A 31 1.65 13.61 -5.33
C VAL A 31 0.68 13.71 -4.15
N THR A 32 1.10 13.16 -3.03
CA THR A 32 0.42 13.22 -1.73
C THR A 32 1.47 13.51 -0.66
N PRO A 33 1.14 14.29 0.39
CA PRO A 33 2.09 14.60 1.46
C PRO A 33 2.52 13.36 2.26
N VAL A 34 1.71 12.30 2.27
CA VAL A 34 2.02 11.05 2.96
C VAL A 34 1.82 9.88 2.00
N LYS A 35 2.91 9.22 1.63
CA LYS A 35 2.91 7.98 0.87
C LYS A 35 3.88 6.95 1.45
N GLN A 36 3.48 5.69 1.40
CA GLN A 36 4.30 4.54 1.80
C GLN A 36 4.20 3.46 0.71
N LEU A 37 5.27 2.69 0.52
CA LEU A 37 5.32 1.54 -0.37
C LEU A 37 5.86 0.36 0.41
N GLU A 38 5.09 -0.72 0.45
CA GLU A 38 5.51 -1.98 1.06
C GLU A 38 5.35 -3.13 0.04
N LEU A 39 6.38 -3.97 -0.07
CA LEU A 39 6.33 -5.20 -0.85
C LEU A 39 6.50 -6.39 0.08
N TYR A 40 5.68 -7.42 -0.13
CA TYR A 40 5.60 -8.58 0.74
C TYR A 40 6.10 -9.83 0.02
N PRO A 41 6.87 -10.71 0.68
CA PRO A 41 7.28 -11.98 0.08
C PRO A 41 6.08 -12.79 -0.41
N GLY A 42 6.24 -13.49 -1.53
CA GLY A 42 5.17 -14.27 -2.16
C GLY A 42 4.39 -13.48 -3.20
N GLY A 43 3.26 -14.03 -3.65
CA GLY A 43 2.54 -13.55 -4.83
C GLY A 43 1.01 -13.56 -4.69
N ASN A 44 0.48 -13.55 -3.46
CA ASN A 44 -0.97 -13.53 -3.30
C ASN A 44 -1.55 -12.19 -3.74
N HIS A 45 -2.50 -12.26 -4.68
CA HIS A 45 -3.15 -11.08 -5.25
C HIS A 45 -4.30 -10.56 -4.37
N GLY A 46 -4.45 -9.23 -4.33
CA GLY A 46 -5.60 -8.57 -3.70
C GLY A 46 -5.70 -8.84 -2.20
N ALA A 47 -6.88 -9.24 -1.72
CA ALA A 47 -7.13 -9.45 -0.29
C ALA A 47 -6.28 -10.59 0.30
N ALA A 48 -5.82 -11.54 -0.51
CA ALA A 48 -4.97 -12.63 -0.05
C ALA A 48 -3.57 -12.15 0.37
N LEU A 49 -3.11 -10.98 -0.13
CA LEU A 49 -1.88 -10.32 0.32
C LEU A 49 -1.86 -10.05 1.84
N LEU A 50 -3.04 -9.90 2.45
CA LEU A 50 -3.15 -9.70 3.90
C LEU A 50 -2.57 -10.89 4.69
N ALA A 51 -2.60 -12.10 4.13
CA ALA A 51 -2.01 -13.29 4.72
C ALA A 51 -0.48 -13.37 4.53
N ASP A 52 0.07 -12.64 3.56
CA ASP A 52 1.50 -12.58 3.26
C ASP A 52 2.26 -11.56 4.14
N GLY A 53 1.57 -10.97 5.12
CA GLY A 53 2.16 -10.05 6.09
C GLY A 53 1.69 -8.60 5.96
N ALA A 54 0.81 -8.28 5.01
CA ALA A 54 0.33 -6.91 4.85
C ALA A 54 -0.67 -6.42 5.91
N LEU A 55 -1.35 -7.33 6.61
CA LEU A 55 -2.40 -6.95 7.56
C LEU A 55 -1.91 -6.05 8.72
N PRO A 56 -0.79 -6.35 9.41
CA PRO A 56 -0.22 -5.46 10.43
C PRO A 56 0.06 -4.05 9.92
N ASP A 57 0.64 -3.91 8.73
CA ASP A 57 1.05 -2.61 8.18
C ASP A 57 -0.16 -1.80 7.71
N VAL A 58 -1.16 -2.46 7.12
CA VAL A 58 -2.46 -1.82 6.84
C VAL A 58 -3.09 -1.28 8.12
N ARG A 59 -3.07 -2.04 9.21
CA ARG A 59 -3.62 -1.59 10.51
C ARG A 59 -2.81 -0.44 11.10
N ALA A 60 -1.49 -0.50 11.05
CA ALA A 60 -0.61 0.55 11.53
C ALA A 60 -0.82 1.86 10.74
N PHE A 61 -0.92 1.75 9.42
CA PHE A 61 -1.19 2.88 8.54
C PHE A 61 -2.54 3.55 8.85
N LEU A 62 -3.59 2.74 9.01
CA LEU A 62 -4.91 3.24 9.39
C LEU A 62 -4.90 3.90 10.76
N ALA A 63 -4.23 3.32 11.75
CA ALA A 63 -4.13 3.90 13.09
C ALA A 63 -3.40 5.27 13.09
N ALA A 64 -2.41 5.45 12.21
CA ALA A 64 -1.63 6.68 12.11
C ALA A 64 -2.34 7.80 11.31
N HIS A 65 -3.23 7.44 10.38
CA HIS A 65 -3.70 8.37 9.35
C HIS A 65 -5.21 8.46 9.19
N ALA A 66 -5.98 7.46 9.65
CA ALA A 66 -7.43 7.57 9.65
C ALA A 66 -7.85 8.59 10.72
N PRO A 67 -8.85 9.44 10.45
CA PRO A 67 -9.41 10.30 11.47
C PRO A 67 -9.92 9.44 12.63
N ALA A 68 -9.75 9.92 13.87
CA ALA A 68 -10.44 9.34 15.01
C ALA A 68 -11.93 9.28 14.67
N ARG A 69 -12.62 8.18 15.01
CA ARG A 69 -14.06 8.06 14.79
C ARG A 69 -14.73 9.33 15.33
N GLY A 70 -15.40 10.07 14.45
CA GLY A 70 -16.20 11.24 14.79
C GLY A 70 -17.39 10.86 15.66
#